data_AF-A0A6P1THW2-F1
#
_entry.id   AF-A0A6P1THW2-F1
#
_cell.length_a   1.000
_cell.length_b   1.000
_cell.length_c   1.000
_cell.angle_alpha   90.00
_cell.angle_beta   90.00
_cell.angle_gamma   90.00
#
_symmetry.space_group_name_H-M   'P 1'
#
loop_
_entity.id
_entity.type
_entity.pdbx_description
1 polymer ?
#
loop_
_entity_poly.entity_id
_entity_poly.type
_entity_poly.pdbx_seq_one_letter_code
_entity_poly.pdbx_strand_id
1 'polypeptide(L)'
;MVCKACGRSSANENANYCEYCGTSFRENIPIRQEDYSIGREQSTETESVGNEKPISFGNWMGTMLLPFIPIVGIFIYIVMMFVWAFGSDTPKSKKNWARASLIVSVIAIILFVFMFTSTMMDIMNSGLSIEDYMSEFY
;
A
#
# COMPACT_ATOMS: atom_id res chain seq x y z
N MET A 1 -32.84 -6.10 32.71
CA MET A 1 -32.30 -7.49 32.61
C MET A 1 -31.04 -7.65 33.46
N VAL A 2 -30.74 -8.85 33.98
CA VAL A 2 -29.56 -9.09 34.85
C VAL A 2 -28.43 -9.75 34.07
N CYS A 3 -27.20 -9.24 34.21
CA CYS A 3 -26.03 -9.77 33.52
C CYS A 3 -25.58 -11.08 34.16
N LYS A 4 -25.49 -12.16 33.38
CA LYS A 4 -25.03 -13.47 33.88
C LYS A 4 -23.54 -13.52 34.20
N ALA A 5 -22.73 -12.60 33.68
CA ALA A 5 -21.29 -12.56 33.95
C ALA A 5 -20.92 -11.77 35.22
N CYS A 6 -21.57 -10.63 35.47
CA CYS A 6 -21.22 -9.75 36.61
C CYS A 6 -22.33 -9.59 37.65
N GLY A 7 -23.52 -10.13 37.41
CA GLY A 7 -24.65 -10.12 38.36
C GLY A 7 -25.39 -8.78 38.50
N ARG A 8 -24.93 -7.70 37.85
CA ARG A 8 -25.59 -6.38 37.92
C ARG A 8 -26.78 -6.31 36.97
N SER A 9 -27.81 -5.54 37.34
CA SER A 9 -28.95 -5.23 36.47
C SER A 9 -28.61 -4.07 35.52
N SER A 10 -29.01 -4.20 34.24
CA SER A 10 -29.06 -3.08 33.31
C SER A 10 -30.48 -2.51 33.26
N ALA A 11 -30.55 -1.18 33.29
CA ALA A 11 -31.79 -0.40 33.19
C ALA A 11 -32.35 -0.40 31.76
N ASN A 12 -31.50 -0.60 30.75
CA ASN A 12 -31.92 -0.71 29.36
C ASN A 12 -32.30 -2.16 29.03
N GLU A 13 -33.59 -2.40 28.81
CA GLU A 13 -34.12 -3.73 28.46
C GLU A 13 -33.70 -4.23 27.07
N ASN A 14 -33.26 -3.32 26.18
CA ASN A 14 -32.84 -3.62 24.81
C ASN A 14 -31.31 -3.57 24.61
N ALA A 15 -30.51 -3.49 25.68
CA ALA A 15 -29.06 -3.47 25.53
C ALA A 15 -28.49 -4.82 25.05
N ASN A 16 -27.64 -4.81 24.04
CA ASN A 16 -26.98 -6.02 23.55
C ASN A 16 -25.80 -6.44 24.44
N TYR A 17 -25.20 -5.47 25.13
CA TYR A 17 -24.00 -5.61 25.96
C TYR A 17 -24.20 -4.97 27.33
N CYS A 18 -23.56 -5.55 28.35
CA CYS A 18 -23.58 -5.04 29.71
C CYS A 18 -22.72 -3.79 29.83
N GLU A 19 -23.32 -2.68 30.26
CA GLU A 19 -22.64 -1.38 30.43
C GLU A 19 -21.49 -1.41 31.44
N TYR A 20 -21.52 -2.33 32.42
CA TYR A 20 -20.52 -2.40 33.48
C TYR A 20 -19.34 -3.32 33.17
N CYS A 21 -19.51 -4.36 32.36
CA CYS A 21 -18.47 -5.36 32.12
C CYS A 21 -18.27 -5.74 30.64
N GLY A 22 -19.06 -5.18 29.73
CA GLY A 22 -18.96 -5.39 28.29
C GLY A 22 -19.44 -6.75 27.77
N THR A 23 -19.81 -7.70 28.62
CA THR A 23 -20.30 -9.02 28.18
C THR A 23 -21.69 -8.92 27.55
N SER A 24 -21.95 -9.71 26.50
CA SER A 24 -23.27 -9.75 25.88
C SER A 24 -24.30 -10.38 26.82
N PHE A 25 -25.52 -9.83 26.86
CA PHE A 25 -26.62 -10.43 27.61
C PHE A 25 -27.18 -11.69 26.95
N ARG A 26 -26.85 -11.91 25.67
CA ARG A 26 -27.20 -13.12 24.94
C ARG A 26 -26.29 -14.25 25.43
N GLU A 27 -26.89 -15.24 26.10
CA GLU A 27 -26.19 -16.42 26.58
C GLU A 27 -25.76 -17.32 25.41
N ASN A 28 -24.54 -17.84 25.53
CA ASN A 28 -23.82 -18.66 24.57
C ASN A 28 -24.60 -19.90 24.10
N ILE A 29 -24.68 -20.07 22.78
CA ILE A 29 -24.72 -21.41 22.18
C ILE A 29 -23.38 -22.09 22.54
N PRO A 30 -23.34 -23.37 22.94
CA PRO A 30 -22.08 -24.05 23.21
C PRO A 30 -21.16 -23.90 22.01
N ILE A 31 -19.92 -23.48 22.24
CA ILE A 31 -18.89 -23.42 21.21
C ILE A 31 -18.58 -24.87 20.79
N ARG A 32 -19.39 -25.41 19.90
CA ARG A 32 -18.93 -26.36 18.90
C ARG A 32 -18.32 -25.49 17.81
N GLN A 33 -17.02 -25.65 17.54
CA GLN A 33 -16.40 -25.07 16.35
C GLN A 33 -17.07 -25.67 15.12
N GLU A 34 -18.21 -25.11 14.71
CA GLU A 34 -18.80 -25.32 13.40
C GLU A 34 -18.65 -24.00 12.65
N ASP A 35 -17.61 -24.03 11.81
CA ASP A 35 -17.17 -22.99 10.91
C ASP A 35 -18.33 -22.63 9.95
N TYR A 36 -19.03 -21.54 10.25
CA TYR A 36 -20.20 -21.11 9.49
C TYR A 36 -19.76 -20.42 8.19
N SER A 37 -19.77 -21.19 7.10
CA SER A 37 -19.62 -20.69 5.74
C SER A 37 -20.94 -20.07 5.25
N ILE A 38 -20.95 -18.75 5.08
CA ILE A 38 -22.01 -18.05 4.34
C ILE A 38 -21.78 -18.28 2.86
N GLY A 39 -22.65 -19.08 2.24
CA GLY A 39 -22.68 -19.30 0.80
C GLY A 39 -23.12 -18.04 0.05
N ARG A 40 -22.21 -17.52 -0.78
CA ARG A 40 -22.55 -16.77 -2.00
C ARG A 40 -21.93 -17.52 -3.17
N GLU A 41 -22.77 -17.93 -4.10
CA GLU A 41 -22.34 -18.44 -5.40
C GLU A 41 -21.58 -17.32 -6.12
N GLN A 42 -20.27 -17.48 -6.28
CA GLN A 42 -19.45 -16.63 -7.13
C GLN A 42 -18.88 -17.49 -8.25
N SER A 43 -19.39 -17.23 -9.45
CA SER A 43 -18.91 -17.80 -10.70
C SER A 43 -17.43 -17.49 -10.91
N THR A 44 -16.76 -18.47 -11.49
CA THR A 44 -15.33 -18.60 -11.70
C THR A 44 -14.72 -17.44 -12.48
N GLU A 45 -13.90 -16.63 -11.81
CA GLU A 45 -12.64 -16.09 -12.35
C GLU A 45 -11.71 -15.86 -11.15
N THR A 46 -10.46 -16.32 -11.24
CA THR A 46 -9.57 -16.60 -10.09
C THR A 46 -9.17 -15.34 -9.31
N GLU A 47 -10.05 -14.83 -8.45
CA GLU A 47 -9.74 -13.91 -7.38
C GLU A 47 -9.59 -14.68 -6.06
N SER A 48 -8.35 -14.91 -5.64
CA SER A 48 -8.05 -15.43 -4.31
C SER A 48 -8.49 -14.44 -3.21
N VAL A 49 -9.74 -14.51 -2.80
CA VAL A 49 -10.20 -14.06 -1.48
C VAL A 49 -9.90 -15.22 -0.54
N GLY A 50 -8.68 -15.25 -0.04
CA GLY A 50 -8.18 -16.37 0.75
C GLY A 50 -6.84 -16.03 1.35
N ASN A 51 -6.85 -15.12 2.32
CA ASN A 51 -5.78 -14.95 3.30
C ASN A 51 -4.38 -14.81 2.65
N GLU A 52 -4.19 -13.85 1.74
CA GLU A 52 -2.84 -13.54 1.27
C GLU A 52 -2.01 -13.05 2.46
N LYS A 53 -0.96 -13.80 2.81
CA LYS A 53 -0.12 -13.44 3.95
C LYS A 53 0.45 -12.04 3.69
N PRO A 54 0.32 -11.11 4.66
CA PRO A 54 0.85 -9.77 4.48
C PRO A 54 2.35 -9.85 4.19
N ILE A 55 2.79 -9.03 3.25
CA ILE A 55 4.19 -8.93 2.90
C ILE A 55 4.96 -8.42 4.12
N SER A 56 6.05 -9.10 4.48
CA SER A 56 6.86 -8.73 5.63
C SER A 56 7.54 -7.37 5.43
N PHE A 57 7.82 -6.68 6.55
CA PHE A 57 8.56 -5.42 6.56
C PHE A 57 9.91 -5.53 5.82
N GLY A 58 10.65 -6.61 6.04
CA GLY A 58 11.94 -6.83 5.37
C GLY A 58 11.85 -6.92 3.85
N ASN A 59 10.77 -7.49 3.31
CA ASN A 59 10.55 -7.55 1.86
C ASN A 59 10.25 -6.15 1.28
N TRP A 60 9.49 -5.32 2.01
CA TRP A 60 9.29 -3.92 1.64
C TRP A 60 10.58 -3.11 1.70
N MET A 61 11.38 -3.28 2.76
CA MET A 61 12.68 -2.62 2.87
C MET A 61 13.62 -3.01 1.74
N GLY A 62 13.75 -4.29 1.41
CA GLY A 62 14.56 -4.72 0.28
C GLY A 62 14.07 -4.14 -1.06
N THR A 63 12.76 -4.04 -1.22
CA THR A 63 12.15 -3.43 -2.42
C THR A 63 12.49 -1.95 -2.55
N MET A 64 12.43 -1.19 -1.45
CA MET A 64 12.77 0.24 -1.43
C MET A 64 14.28 0.49 -1.46
N LEU A 65 15.08 -0.48 -1.00
CA LEU A 65 16.53 -0.34 -0.97
C LEU A 65 17.22 -0.69 -2.30
N LEU A 66 16.57 -1.50 -3.14
CA LEU A 66 17.07 -1.95 -4.43
C LEU A 66 17.58 -0.82 -5.36
N PRO A 67 16.90 0.35 -5.51
CA PRO A 67 17.39 1.42 -6.38
C PRO A 67 18.63 2.16 -5.85
N PHE A 68 19.00 2.01 -4.57
CA PHE A 68 20.21 2.65 -4.02
C PHE A 68 21.52 1.97 -4.44
N ILE A 69 21.44 0.81 -5.12
CA ILE A 69 22.63 0.22 -5.73
C ILE A 69 23.02 1.08 -6.94
N PRO A 70 24.20 1.71 -6.94
CA PRO A 70 24.58 2.64 -7.98
C PRO A 70 24.64 1.97 -9.36
N ILE A 71 24.19 2.71 -10.38
CA ILE A 71 24.14 2.33 -11.79
C ILE A 71 23.20 1.14 -12.04
N VAL A 72 23.53 -0.05 -11.54
CA VAL A 72 22.85 -1.30 -11.82
C VAL A 72 21.50 -1.40 -11.09
N GLY A 73 21.38 -0.82 -9.90
CA GLY A 73 20.18 -0.91 -9.07
C GLY A 73 18.95 -0.33 -9.75
N ILE A 74 19.09 0.82 -10.41
CA ILE A 74 18.00 1.46 -11.16
C ILE A 74 17.49 0.56 -12.30
N PHE A 75 18.39 -0.05 -13.08
CA PHE A 75 17.99 -0.91 -14.18
C PHE A 75 17.28 -2.18 -13.68
N ILE A 76 17.85 -2.84 -12.67
CA ILE A 76 17.23 -4.03 -12.06
C ILE A 76 15.88 -3.67 -11.42
N TYR A 77 15.79 -2.52 -10.74
CA TYR A 77 14.57 -2.06 -10.10
C TYR A 77 13.42 -1.86 -11.09
N ILE A 78 13.70 -1.23 -12.25
CA ILE A 78 12.69 -1.05 -13.30
C ILE A 78 12.22 -2.41 -13.83
N VAL A 79 13.14 -3.33 -14.14
CA VAL A 79 12.78 -4.68 -14.60
C VAL A 79 11.91 -5.40 -13.55
N MET A 80 12.28 -5.30 -12.27
CA MET A 80 11.49 -5.91 -11.19
C MET A 80 10.09 -5.31 -11.06
N MET A 81 9.91 -4.01 -11.31
CA MET A 81 8.57 -3.40 -11.34
C MET A 81 7.69 -4.02 -12.41
N PHE A 82 8.21 -4.27 -13.62
CA PHE A 82 7.46 -4.97 -14.67
C PHE A 82 7.16 -6.42 -14.27
N VAL A 83 8.15 -7.15 -13.75
CA VAL A 83 7.96 -8.53 -13.27
C VAL A 83 6.88 -8.60 -12.20
N TRP A 84 6.85 -7.68 -11.23
CA TRP A 84 5.83 -7.66 -10.18
C TRP A 84 4.46 -7.18 -10.67
N ALA A 85 4.41 -6.21 -11.58
CA ALA A 85 3.17 -5.67 -12.11
C ALA A 85 2.41 -6.67 -13.00
N PHE A 86 3.14 -7.49 -13.75
CA PHE A 86 2.57 -8.37 -14.78
C PHE A 86 2.75 -9.88 -14.49
N GLY A 87 3.61 -10.26 -13.55
CA GLY A 87 3.86 -11.66 -13.20
C GLY A 87 2.69 -12.31 -12.46
N SER A 88 2.45 -13.60 -12.68
CA SER A 88 1.37 -14.36 -12.03
C SER A 88 1.61 -14.63 -10.54
N ASP A 89 2.87 -14.82 -10.14
CA ASP A 89 3.26 -15.31 -8.79
C ASP A 89 3.49 -14.21 -7.74
N THR A 90 3.18 -12.96 -8.06
CA THR A 90 3.39 -11.82 -7.13
C THR A 90 2.13 -11.57 -6.28
N PRO A 91 2.26 -11.36 -4.94
CA PRO A 91 1.13 -11.04 -4.06
C PRO A 91 0.34 -9.82 -4.57
N LYS A 92 -0.98 -9.79 -4.39
CA LYS A 92 -1.84 -8.77 -5.00
C LYS A 92 -1.45 -7.36 -4.55
N SER A 93 -1.18 -7.18 -3.26
CA SER A 93 -0.68 -5.93 -2.70
C SER A 93 0.60 -5.42 -3.38
N LYS A 94 1.60 -6.28 -3.62
CA LYS A 94 2.86 -5.89 -4.30
C LYS A 94 2.63 -5.59 -5.77
N LYS A 95 1.79 -6.38 -6.44
CA LYS A 95 1.42 -6.20 -7.85
C LYS A 95 0.73 -4.86 -8.07
N ASN A 96 -0.23 -4.51 -7.22
CA ASN A 96 -0.94 -3.23 -7.28
C ASN A 96 -0.02 -2.06 -6.99
N TRP A 97 0.86 -2.19 -5.99
CA TRP A 97 1.89 -1.19 -5.72
C TRP A 97 2.81 -0.98 -6.93
N ALA A 98 3.31 -2.05 -7.56
CA ALA A 98 4.16 -1.95 -8.73
C ALA A 98 3.47 -1.25 -9.92
N ARG A 99 2.20 -1.58 -10.18
CA ARG A 99 1.38 -0.91 -11.21
C ARG A 99 1.20 0.58 -10.91
N ALA A 100 0.87 0.93 -9.68
CA ALA A 100 0.72 2.32 -9.27
C ALA A 100 2.05 3.08 -9.38
N SER A 101 3.16 2.49 -8.93
CA SER A 101 4.50 3.06 -9.03
C SER A 101 4.90 3.33 -10.49
N LEU A 102 4.61 2.42 -11.42
CA LEU A 102 4.87 2.64 -12.85
C LEU A 102 4.11 3.86 -13.39
N ILE A 103 2.84 4.02 -13.04
CA ILE A 103 2.05 5.20 -13.45
C ILE A 103 2.63 6.48 -12.85
N VAL A 104 2.97 6.48 -11.56
CA VAL A 104 3.60 7.62 -10.89
C VAL A 104 4.94 7.96 -11.54
N SER A 105 5.75 6.97 -11.93
CA SER A 105 7.01 7.19 -12.64
C SER A 105 6.80 7.87 -13.99
N VAL A 106 5.78 7.47 -14.76
CA VAL A 106 5.46 8.13 -16.04
C VAL A 106 5.08 9.59 -15.82
N ILE A 107 4.21 9.87 -14.84
CA ILE A 107 3.82 11.24 -14.49
C ILE A 107 5.03 12.06 -14.06
N ALA A 108 5.91 11.51 -13.22
CA ALA A 108 7.12 12.17 -12.75
C ALA A 108 8.06 12.52 -13.91
N ILE A 109 8.22 11.64 -14.90
CA ILE A 109 9.03 11.89 -16.10
C ILE A 109 8.45 13.06 -16.91
N ILE A 110 7.12 13.09 -17.12
CA ILE A 110 6.46 14.18 -17.86
C ILE A 110 6.69 15.52 -17.16
N LEU A 111 6.48 15.57 -15.83
CA LEU A 111 6.71 16.76 -15.03
C LEU A 111 8.18 17.19 -15.06
N PHE A 112 9.11 16.24 -14.95
CA PHE A 112 10.54 16.52 -15.02
C PHE A 112 10.94 17.13 -16.35
N VAL A 113 10.49 16.57 -17.48
CA VAL A 113 10.78 17.10 -18.81
C VAL A 113 10.21 18.51 -18.97
N PHE A 114 8.97 18.73 -18.51
CA PHE A 114 8.34 20.05 -18.55
C PHE A 114 9.13 21.09 -17.74
N MET A 115 9.48 20.78 -16.49
CA MET A 115 10.23 21.69 -15.63
C MET A 115 11.68 21.91 -16.11
N PHE A 116 12.32 20.88 -16.65
CA PHE A 116 13.67 20.97 -17.16
C PHE A 116 13.73 21.85 -18.41
N THR A 117 12.78 21.68 -19.35
CA THR A 117 12.74 22.48 -20.57
C THR A 117 12.41 23.94 -20.28
N SER A 118 11.49 24.23 -19.35
CA SER A 118 11.21 25.61 -18.94
C SER A 118 12.41 26.28 -18.29
N THR A 119 13.08 25.60 -17.35
CA THR A 119 14.24 26.19 -16.66
C THR A 119 15.45 26.38 -17.57
N MET A 120 15.71 25.47 -18.51
CA MET A 120 16.77 25.64 -19.51
C MET A 120 16.51 26.84 -20.43
N MET A 121 15.26 27.05 -20.86
CA MET A 121 14.89 28.21 -21.68
C MET A 121 15.13 29.54 -20.92
N ASP A 122 14.74 29.58 -19.66
CA ASP A 122 14.95 30.76 -18.81
C ASP A 122 16.44 31.04 -18.59
N ILE A 123 17.27 30.00 -18.37
CA ILE A 123 18.72 30.13 -18.25
C ILE A 123 19.33 30.69 -19.55
N MET A 124 18.92 30.19 -20.72
CA MET A 124 19.40 30.70 -22.00
C MET A 124 19.01 32.17 -22.24
N ASN A 125 17.84 32.59 -21.75
CA ASN A 125 17.38 33.99 -21.84
C ASN A 125 17.97 34.91 -20.77
N SER A 126 18.54 34.34 -19.69
CA SER A 126 19.07 35.11 -18.56
C SER A 126 20.41 35.79 -18.86
N GLY A 127 21.07 35.45 -19.97
CA GLY A 127 22.38 36.00 -20.32
C GLY A 127 23.52 35.51 -19.43
N LEU A 128 23.28 34.54 -18.53
CA LEU A 128 24.31 33.85 -17.76
C LEU A 128 25.17 33.00 -18.70
N SER A 129 26.31 33.53 -19.12
CA SER A 129 27.34 32.77 -19.81
C SER A 129 28.26 32.12 -18.78
N ILE A 130 28.51 30.81 -18.91
CA ILE A 130 29.50 30.12 -18.06
C ILE A 130 30.91 30.69 -18.33
N GLU A 131 31.14 31.22 -19.53
CA GLU A 131 32.39 31.85 -19.94
C GLU A 131 32.70 33.10 -19.12
N ASP A 132 31.73 34.00 -18.92
CA ASP A 132 31.92 35.20 -18.07
C ASP A 132 32.21 34.80 -16.62
N TYR A 133 31.49 33.81 -16.07
CA TYR A 133 31.71 33.33 -14.71
C TYR A 133 33.09 32.69 -14.53
N MET A 134 33.56 31.91 -15.50
CA MET A 134 34.87 31.27 -15.45
C MET A 134 36.03 32.27 -15.67
N SER A 135 35.79 33.35 -16.43
CA SER A 135 36.78 34.41 -16.65
C SER A 135 37.05 35.28 -15.42
N GLU A 136 36.14 35.29 -14.44
CA GLU A 136 36.32 36.02 -13.18
C GLU A 136 37.28 35.29 -12.21
N PHE A 137 37.54 34.00 -12.43
CA PHE A 137 38.41 33.16 -11.59
C PHE A 137 39.82 32.94 -12.16
N TYR A 138 40.15 33.44 -13.36
CA TYR A 138 41.46 33.28 -14.01
C TYR A 138 42.07 34.63 -14.37
#